data_AF-A0A4Q9XQU5-F1
#
_entry.id   AF-A0A4Q9XQU5-F1
#
_cell.length_a   1.000
_cell.length_b   1.000
_cell.length_c   1.000
_cell.angle_alpha   90.00
_cell.angle_beta   90.00
_cell.angle_gamma   90.00
#
_symmetry.space_group_name_H-M   'P 1'
#
loop_
_entity.id
_entity.type
_entity.pdbx_description
1 polymer ?
#
loop_
_entity_poly.entity_id
_entity_poly.type
_entity_poly.pdbx_seq_one_letter_code
_entity_poly.pdbx_strand_id
1 'polypeptide(L)'
;MSWFKRVKYFFMPADRILAEQVDDIPSKTLGIYGAGELGQAVVALLQQRGIKPDYWYDGQIKEGTHSLMQIAVYAPQQLAVHQPERLIVASEAYAEEISKNCRQLGYQGNLICLHK
;
A
#
# COMPACT_ATOMS: atom_id res chain seq x y z
N MET A 1 15.76 3.10 17.54
CA MET A 1 16.04 2.72 16.13
C MET A 1 17.53 2.78 15.89
N SER A 2 18.17 1.65 15.52
CA SER A 2 19.63 1.58 15.31
C SER A 2 20.07 2.42 14.10
N TRP A 3 21.20 3.13 14.22
CA TRP A 3 21.82 3.97 13.17
C TRP A 3 21.99 3.25 11.83
N PHE A 4 22.28 1.95 11.88
CA PHE A 4 22.40 1.09 10.68
C PHE A 4 21.12 0.98 9.86
N LYS A 5 19.93 1.00 10.48
CA LYS A 5 18.67 0.98 9.74
C LYS A 5 18.50 2.25 8.90
N ARG A 6 18.86 3.43 9.44
CA ARG A 6 18.73 4.72 8.74
C ARG A 6 19.55 4.80 7.44
N VAL A 7 20.77 4.27 7.45
CA VAL A 7 21.65 4.30 6.26
C VAL A 7 21.15 3.36 5.17
N LYS A 8 20.65 2.16 5.53
CA LYS A 8 20.08 1.21 4.57
C LYS A 8 18.87 1.81 3.83
N TYR A 9 17.98 2.52 4.54
CA TYR A 9 16.81 3.17 3.94
C TYR A 9 17.13 4.33 2.99
N PHE A 10 18.31 4.94 3.08
CA PHE A 10 18.69 6.08 2.23
C PHE A 10 19.00 5.67 0.77
N PHE A 11 19.46 4.43 0.55
CA PHE A 11 19.82 3.92 -0.78
C PHE A 11 18.83 2.87 -1.31
N MET A 12 17.80 2.55 -0.53
CA MET A 12 16.81 1.56 -0.94
C MET A 12 15.69 2.21 -1.76
N PRO A 13 15.34 1.62 -2.91
CA PRO A 13 14.16 2.00 -3.68
C PRO A 13 12.88 1.94 -2.82
N ALA A 14 11.98 2.91 -3.01
CA ALA A 14 10.75 3.07 -2.24
C ALA A 14 9.87 1.81 -2.23
N ASP A 15 9.77 1.13 -3.37
CA ASP A 15 9.06 -0.14 -3.54
C ASP A 15 9.60 -1.23 -2.61
N ARG A 16 10.92 -1.35 -2.49
CA ARG A 16 11.56 -2.32 -1.58
C ARG A 16 11.32 -1.96 -0.12
N ILE A 17 11.36 -0.68 0.22
CA ILE A 17 11.10 -0.19 1.58
C ILE A 17 9.67 -0.55 2.02
N LEU A 18 8.69 -0.32 1.15
CA LEU A 18 7.30 -0.64 1.43
C LEU A 18 7.07 -2.15 1.51
N ALA A 19 7.64 -2.93 0.58
CA ALA A 19 7.49 -4.38 0.57
C ALA A 19 8.14 -5.06 1.80
N GLU A 20 9.36 -4.64 2.22
CA GLU A 20 10.01 -5.19 3.44
C GLU A 20 9.19 -4.95 4.71
N GLN A 21 8.38 -3.88 4.79
CA GLN A 21 7.53 -3.62 5.96
C GLN A 21 6.32 -4.56 6.07
N VAL A 22 6.02 -5.36 5.04
CA VAL A 22 4.91 -6.32 5.02
C VAL A 22 5.31 -7.67 5.63
N ASP A 23 6.56 -8.09 5.42
CA ASP A 23 7.06 -9.46 5.67
C ASP A 23 7.13 -9.86 7.16
N ASP A 24 7.02 -8.91 8.10
CA ASP A 24 7.26 -9.16 9.52
C ASP A 24 6.13 -9.93 10.24
N ILE A 25 4.98 -10.23 9.60
CA ILE A 25 3.80 -10.78 10.32
C ILE A 25 2.94 -11.68 9.40
N PRO A 26 2.69 -12.95 9.75
CA PRO A 26 1.84 -13.85 8.97
C PRO A 26 0.35 -13.49 9.06
N SER A 27 -0.37 -13.68 7.96
CA SER A 27 -1.83 -13.84 7.90
C SER A 27 -2.70 -12.61 8.21
N LYS A 28 -2.48 -11.49 7.51
CA LYS A 28 -3.33 -10.31 7.60
C LYS A 28 -3.75 -9.84 6.21
N THR A 29 -5.01 -9.41 6.07
CA THR A 29 -5.49 -8.86 4.80
C THR A 29 -4.70 -7.61 4.42
N LEU A 30 -4.24 -7.57 3.17
CA LEU A 30 -3.34 -6.54 2.65
C LEU A 30 -4.01 -5.74 1.54
N GLY A 31 -4.08 -4.44 1.74
CA GLY A 31 -4.45 -3.48 0.70
C GLY A 31 -3.23 -2.70 0.19
N ILE A 32 -3.32 -2.24 -1.06
CA ILE A 32 -2.45 -1.18 -1.61
C ILE A 32 -3.31 0.00 -2.05
N TYR A 33 -2.87 1.22 -1.75
CA TYR A 33 -3.42 2.47 -2.25
C TYR A 33 -2.42 3.14 -3.18
N GLY A 34 -2.82 3.38 -4.43
CA GLY A 34 -2.01 3.95 -5.51
C GLY A 34 -1.69 2.89 -6.57
N ALA A 35 -2.27 3.02 -7.76
CA ALA A 35 -2.09 2.13 -8.91
C ALA A 35 -1.08 2.65 -9.94
N GLY A 36 -0.33 3.70 -9.60
CA GLY A 36 0.80 4.21 -10.38
C GLY A 36 2.02 3.27 -10.38
N GLU A 37 3.14 3.75 -10.94
CA GLU A 37 4.36 2.96 -11.11
C GLU A 37 4.89 2.35 -9.81
N LEU A 38 4.91 3.14 -8.72
CA LEU A 38 5.35 2.66 -7.40
C LEU A 38 4.45 1.54 -6.88
N GLY A 39 3.12 1.67 -7.02
CA GLY A 39 2.17 0.64 -6.61
C GLY A 39 2.39 -0.67 -7.35
N GLN A 40 2.57 -0.60 -8.68
CA GLN A 40 2.87 -1.76 -9.51
C GLN A 40 4.19 -2.43 -9.12
N ALA A 41 5.25 -1.64 -8.87
CA ALA A 41 6.53 -2.15 -8.42
C ALA A 41 6.43 -2.87 -7.07
N VAL A 42 5.70 -2.30 -6.10
CA VAL A 42 5.43 -2.93 -4.81
C VAL A 42 4.67 -4.25 -4.99
N VAL A 43 3.59 -4.27 -5.77
CA VAL A 43 2.82 -5.50 -6.05
C VAL A 43 3.70 -6.57 -6.66
N ALA A 44 4.51 -6.22 -7.66
CA ALA A 44 5.41 -7.17 -8.32
C ALA A 44 6.40 -7.79 -7.32
N LEU A 45 7.01 -6.98 -6.44
CA LEU A 45 7.91 -7.48 -5.40
C LEU A 45 7.19 -8.38 -4.39
N LEU A 46 5.98 -8.03 -3.96
CA LEU A 46 5.20 -8.86 -3.05
C LEU A 46 4.84 -10.20 -3.69
N GLN A 47 4.42 -10.20 -4.96
CA GLN A 47 4.11 -11.42 -5.70
C GLN A 47 5.32 -12.33 -5.86
N GLN A 48 6.51 -11.77 -6.10
CA GLN A 48 7.76 -12.53 -6.10
C GLN A 48 8.06 -13.21 -4.75
N ARG A 49 7.55 -12.65 -3.64
CA ARG A 49 7.64 -13.22 -2.28
C ARG A 49 6.48 -14.14 -1.92
N GLY A 50 5.57 -14.41 -2.86
CA GLY A 50 4.38 -15.23 -2.63
C GLY A 50 3.26 -14.50 -1.87
N ILE A 51 3.34 -13.17 -1.72
CA ILE A 51 2.33 -12.35 -1.07
C ILE A 51 1.44 -11.71 -2.14
N LYS A 52 0.14 -12.00 -2.10
CA LYS A 52 -0.84 -11.36 -2.97
C LYS A 52 -1.67 -10.35 -2.17
N PRO A 53 -1.72 -9.07 -2.57
CA PRO A 53 -2.67 -8.12 -2.00
C PRO A 53 -4.10 -8.58 -2.26
N ASP A 54 -4.96 -8.44 -1.25
CA ASP A 54 -6.39 -8.74 -1.35
C ASP A 54 -7.15 -7.64 -2.09
N TYR A 55 -6.70 -6.38 -1.91
CA TYR A 55 -7.38 -5.21 -2.46
C TYR A 55 -6.39 -4.17 -3.00
N TRP A 56 -6.77 -3.48 -4.07
CA TRP A 56 -6.04 -2.34 -4.61
C TRP A 56 -7.00 -1.15 -4.75
N TYR A 57 -6.57 0.03 -4.32
CA TYR A 57 -7.34 1.26 -4.40
C TYR A 57 -6.58 2.32 -5.18
N ASP A 58 -7.28 3.19 -5.90
CA ASP A 58 -6.67 4.38 -6.51
C ASP A 58 -7.67 5.55 -6.56
N GLY A 59 -7.20 6.76 -6.26
CA GLY A 59 -8.03 7.97 -6.23
C GLY A 59 -8.61 8.38 -7.58
N GLN A 60 -8.06 7.89 -8.69
CA GLN A 60 -8.59 8.13 -10.03
C GLN A 60 -9.80 7.25 -10.36
N ILE A 61 -10.02 6.16 -9.60
CA ILE A 61 -11.18 5.28 -9.80
C ILE A 61 -12.40 5.89 -9.11
N LYS A 62 -13.41 6.24 -9.90
CA LYS A 62 -14.70 6.77 -9.41
C LYS A 62 -15.82 5.75 -9.46
N GLU A 63 -15.88 4.97 -10.53
CA GLU A 63 -16.92 3.97 -10.79
C GLU A 63 -16.43 2.90 -11.78
N GLY A 64 -17.17 1.79 -11.87
CA GLY A 64 -16.88 0.68 -12.78
C GLY A 64 -15.86 -0.33 -12.26
N THR A 65 -15.62 -1.37 -13.05
CA THR A 65 -14.66 -2.44 -12.74
C THR A 65 -13.35 -2.18 -13.46
N HIS A 66 -12.32 -1.86 -12.69
CA HIS A 66 -10.96 -1.71 -13.20
C HIS A 66 -10.10 -2.85 -12.66
N SER A 67 -9.09 -3.26 -13.42
CA SER A 67 -8.15 -4.27 -12.96
C SER A 67 -6.74 -3.97 -13.45
N LEU A 68 -5.76 -4.29 -12.61
CA LEU A 68 -4.34 -4.12 -12.89
C LEU A 68 -3.60 -5.32 -12.30
N MET A 69 -2.71 -5.94 -13.07
CA MET A 69 -1.98 -7.16 -12.68
C MET A 69 -2.91 -8.29 -12.15
N GLN A 70 -4.09 -8.43 -12.76
CA GLN A 70 -5.14 -9.41 -12.37
C GLN A 70 -5.71 -9.20 -10.95
N ILE A 71 -5.57 -7.99 -10.40
CA ILE A 71 -6.17 -7.56 -9.13
C ILE A 71 -7.19 -6.46 -9.46
N ALA A 72 -8.38 -6.53 -8.86
CA ALA A 72 -9.38 -5.49 -9.00
C ALA A 72 -8.91 -4.20 -8.32
N VAL A 73 -9.09 -3.07 -9.01
CA VAL A 73 -8.78 -1.74 -8.48
C VAL A 73 -10.08 -1.03 -8.16
N TYR A 74 -10.21 -0.61 -6.91
CA TYR A 74 -11.42 -0.04 -6.33
C TYR A 74 -11.28 1.46 -6.09
N ALA A 75 -12.41 2.15 -6.02
CA ALA A 75 -12.47 3.53 -5.55
C ALA A 75 -12.13 3.60 -4.04
N PRO A 76 -11.55 4.71 -3.55
CA PRO A 76 -11.15 4.86 -2.14
C PRO A 76 -12.28 4.64 -1.13
N GLN A 77 -13.53 4.93 -1.50
CA GLN A 77 -14.71 4.77 -0.65
C GLN A 77 -14.93 3.31 -0.21
N GLN A 78 -14.41 2.33 -0.97
CA GLN A 78 -14.51 0.92 -0.63
C GLN A 78 -13.61 0.51 0.56
N LEU A 79 -12.68 1.38 0.98
CA LEU A 79 -11.86 1.14 2.18
C LEU A 79 -12.71 0.96 3.45
N ALA A 80 -13.83 1.69 3.55
CA ALA A 80 -14.76 1.60 4.67
C ALA A 80 -15.37 0.20 4.81
N VAL A 81 -15.54 -0.51 3.68
CA VAL A 81 -16.19 -1.81 3.57
C VAL A 81 -15.18 -2.94 3.76
N HIS A 82 -14.08 -2.90 3.01
CA HIS A 82 -13.12 -4.01 2.99
C HIS A 82 -12.21 -4.06 4.22
N GLN A 83 -11.90 -2.90 4.81
CA GLN A 83 -11.07 -2.75 6.02
C GLN A 83 -9.87 -3.71 6.08
N PRO A 84 -8.95 -3.67 5.09
CA PRO A 84 -7.77 -4.51 5.16
C PRO A 84 -6.95 -4.18 6.42
N GLU A 85 -6.44 -5.18 7.10
CA GLU A 85 -5.68 -4.98 8.34
C GLU A 85 -4.42 -4.12 8.13
N ARG A 86 -3.89 -4.13 6.91
CA ARG A 86 -2.80 -3.26 6.45
C ARG A 86 -3.13 -2.62 5.13
N LEU A 87 -2.74 -1.37 4.99
CA LEU A 87 -2.83 -0.62 3.75
C LEU A 87 -1.49 0.03 3.47
N ILE A 88 -0.85 -0.41 2.39
CA ILE A 88 0.35 0.26 1.87
C ILE A 88 -0.10 1.51 1.12
N VAL A 89 0.47 2.65 1.47
CA VAL A 89 0.28 3.90 0.73
C VAL A 89 1.45 4.05 -0.24
N ALA A 90 1.24 3.64 -1.49
CA ALA A 90 2.25 3.63 -2.54
C ALA A 90 2.32 5.00 -3.25
N SER A 91 2.70 6.04 -2.50
CA SER A 91 2.92 7.39 -3.01
C SER A 91 4.08 8.06 -2.28
N GLU A 92 5.03 8.62 -3.01
CA GLU A 92 6.14 9.40 -2.42
C GLU A 92 5.70 10.81 -2.06
N ALA A 93 4.96 11.47 -2.96
CA ALA A 93 4.60 12.87 -2.82
C ALA A 93 3.34 13.12 -1.97
N TYR A 94 2.41 12.16 -1.90
CA TYR A 94 1.09 12.36 -1.30
C TYR A 94 0.78 11.41 -0.14
N ALA A 95 1.79 10.76 0.45
CA ALA A 95 1.59 9.75 1.49
C ALA A 95 0.76 10.27 2.68
N GLU A 96 1.05 11.47 3.18
CA GLU A 96 0.35 12.05 4.33
C GLU A 96 -1.10 12.41 4.00
N GLU A 97 -1.33 13.02 2.84
CA GLU A 97 -2.66 13.42 2.40
C GLU A 97 -3.55 12.19 2.18
N ILE A 98 -3.02 11.19 1.47
CA ILE A 98 -3.71 9.91 1.26
C ILE A 98 -4.01 9.24 2.59
N SER A 99 -3.06 9.22 3.53
CA SER A 99 -3.25 8.65 4.86
C SER A 99 -4.38 9.34 5.63
N LYS A 100 -4.42 10.68 5.63
CA LYS A 100 -5.50 11.47 6.23
C LYS A 100 -6.84 11.15 5.59
N ASN A 101 -6.88 11.11 4.25
CA ASN A 101 -8.09 10.78 3.50
C ASN A 101 -8.60 9.36 3.84
N CYS A 102 -7.71 8.36 3.89
CA CYS A 102 -8.06 7.00 4.31
C CYS A 102 -8.72 7.00 5.69
N ARG A 103 -8.16 7.73 6.67
CA ARG A 103 -8.75 7.87 8.01
C ARG A 103 -10.12 8.55 7.98
N GLN A 104 -10.28 9.61 7.18
CA GLN A 104 -11.56 10.31 7.01
C GLN A 104 -12.63 9.42 6.37
N LEU A 105 -12.23 8.53 5.46
CA LEU A 105 -13.07 7.49 4.86
C LEU A 105 -13.37 6.32 5.82
N GLY A 106 -12.94 6.40 7.08
CA GLY A 106 -13.23 5.40 8.11
C GLY A 106 -12.29 4.21 8.14
N TYR A 107 -11.14 4.26 7.46
CA TYR A 107 -10.14 3.20 7.53
C TYR A 107 -9.49 3.13 8.93
N GLN A 108 -9.55 1.98 9.58
CA GLN A 108 -9.04 1.78 10.94
C GLN A 108 -7.77 0.93 11.03
N GLY A 109 -7.37 0.25 9.95
CA GLY A 109 -6.19 -0.61 9.94
C GLY A 109 -4.85 0.13 10.00
N ASN A 110 -3.77 -0.63 9.79
CA ASN A 110 -2.40 -0.13 9.87
C ASN A 110 -1.93 0.43 8.52
N LEU A 111 -1.51 1.68 8.50
CA LEU A 111 -0.92 2.30 7.32
C LEU A 111 0.58 1.96 7.25
N ILE A 112 1.04 1.50 6.08
CA ILE A 112 2.45 1.34 5.75
C ILE A 112 2.82 2.46 4.79
N CYS A 113 3.72 3.36 5.21
CA CYS A 113 4.15 4.54 4.46
C CYS A 113 5.69 4.58 4.39
N LEU A 114 6.23 5.36 3.45
CA LEU A 114 7.68 5.57 3.30
C LEU A 114 8.28 6.40 4.43
N HIS A 115 7.48 7.27 5.04
CA HIS A 115 7.89 8.16 6.13
C HIS A 115 6.91 7.97 7.30
N LYS A 116 7.44 7.79 8.51
CA LYS A 116 6.69 7.79 9.78
C LYS A 116 6.96 9.08 10.52
#